data_AF-A0AB39RU47-F1
#
_entry.id   AF-A0AB39RU47-F1
#
_cell.length_a   1.000
_cell.length_b   1.000
_cell.length_c   1.000
_cell.angle_alpha   90.00
_cell.angle_beta   90.00
_cell.angle_gamma   90.00
#
_symmetry.space_group_name_H-M   'P 1'
#
loop_
_entity.id
_entity.type
_entity.pdbx_description
1 polymer ?
#
loop_
_entity_poly.entity_id
_entity_poly.type
_entity_poly.pdbx_seq_one_letter_code
_entity_poly.pdbx_strand_id
1 'polypeptide(L)'
;MRIRSHVDLCMFTRFMHVRFEDRAPGVDALLADRKDVSALRAAAELQTQASPKVFFHETYHFWQGLRLPFLYRYANLAARAAIHAFANADATWEDLHDWDFLVPDLHRLDLKVTVRLGEDQLSVGPWDQSEGASSANAADWADSATLSPVDLLESAASIAEFQACSGARPDDVQAFRRWAKRHPVYREAFDLACRVLPIDLALTGTIPLINSAFHTSDPVRAFAEELVRMRVLLGRMRTGEGAIREAPLERWSHLTAWLRDELSYESSSEDARLLGSPFHRIHLDNWLHATLNGNPVEHPFLTAPALRWEELARESAADVLLDAPGYAPRDSLDMALKTIVPFTAVRFHRRSDEDIDRVITIGGGGTSTATEDFQIRLMFLTTYSAVRRASGAHFDPDHRLCPHRRCPEWEHNFCNSYPAVPADWHDCKFPENVALAREGARRVRGTRQ
;
A
#
# COMPACT_ATOMS: atom_id res chain seq x y z
N MET A 1 4.92 22.81 -1.76
CA MET A 1 4.08 21.91 -2.55
C MET A 1 3.69 20.73 -1.68
N ARG A 2 2.42 20.61 -1.30
CA ARG A 2 1.93 19.43 -0.57
C ARG A 2 0.77 18.86 -1.37
N ILE A 3 1.12 18.16 -2.46
CA ILE A 3 0.17 17.26 -3.11
C ILE A 3 -0.28 16.28 -2.03
N ARG A 4 -1.60 16.19 -1.83
CA ARG A 4 -2.16 15.18 -0.95
C ARG A 4 -2.30 13.90 -1.75
N SER A 5 -1.76 12.80 -1.26
CA SER A 5 -1.81 11.51 -1.93
C SER A 5 -2.13 10.40 -0.94
N HIS A 6 -2.63 9.29 -1.48
CA HIS A 6 -2.72 8.02 -0.76
C HIS A 6 -2.74 6.86 -1.76
N VAL A 7 -2.27 5.69 -1.31
CA VAL A 7 -2.50 4.41 -1.98
C VAL A 7 -3.51 3.62 -1.17
N ASP A 8 -4.55 3.14 -1.84
CA ASP A 8 -5.45 2.16 -1.24
C ASP A 8 -4.74 0.82 -1.18
N LEU A 9 -4.44 0.29 0.00
CA LEU A 9 -3.65 -0.95 0.16
C LEU A 9 -4.43 -2.25 -0.11
N CYS A 10 -5.74 -2.21 -0.42
CA CYS A 10 -6.40 -3.39 -1.00
C CYS A 10 -6.26 -3.37 -2.52
N MET A 11 -6.54 -2.23 -3.14
CA MET A 11 -6.61 -2.08 -4.59
C MET A 11 -5.25 -1.77 -5.21
N PHE A 12 -4.32 -1.27 -4.40
CA PHE A 12 -3.03 -0.69 -4.77
C PHE A 12 -3.16 0.36 -5.89
N THR A 13 -4.27 1.08 -5.87
CA THR A 13 -4.54 2.22 -6.73
C THR A 13 -4.12 3.49 -6.01
N ARG A 14 -3.43 4.36 -6.73
CA ARG A 14 -2.97 5.63 -6.20
C ARG A 14 -3.95 6.74 -6.50
N PHE A 15 -4.17 7.61 -5.51
CA PHE A 15 -4.98 8.81 -5.65
C PHE A 15 -4.15 10.03 -5.32
N MET A 16 -4.16 11.03 -6.20
CA MET A 16 -3.40 12.28 -6.03
C MET A 16 -4.34 13.46 -6.13
N HIS A 17 -4.24 14.39 -5.19
CA HIS A 17 -5.03 15.62 -5.11
C HIS A 17 -4.10 16.82 -5.25
N VAL A 18 -4.22 17.49 -6.39
CA VAL A 18 -3.34 18.58 -6.82
C VAL A 18 -4.11 19.87 -6.71
N ARG A 19 -3.76 20.68 -5.70
CA ARG A 19 -4.34 22.01 -5.53
C ARG A 19 -3.90 22.93 -6.65
N PHE A 20 -4.67 23.98 -6.93
CA PHE A 20 -4.37 24.91 -8.00
C PHE A 20 -2.97 25.54 -7.82
N GLU A 21 -2.64 25.97 -6.60
CA GLU A 21 -1.34 26.54 -6.24
C GLU A 21 -0.17 25.54 -6.32
N ASP A 22 -0.47 24.25 -6.35
CA ASP A 22 0.50 23.15 -6.43
C ASP A 22 0.59 22.57 -7.86
N ARG A 23 0.05 23.26 -8.88
CA ARG A 23 0.18 22.81 -10.27
C ARG A 23 1.55 23.17 -10.84
N ALA A 24 2.15 22.23 -11.56
CA ALA A 24 3.41 22.48 -12.26
C ALA A 24 3.22 23.48 -13.42
N PRO A 25 4.26 24.27 -13.77
CA PRO A 25 4.21 25.15 -14.94
C PRO A 25 3.82 24.37 -16.21
N GLY A 26 2.84 24.88 -16.97
CA GLY A 26 2.36 24.26 -18.21
C GLY A 26 1.18 23.30 -18.05
N VAL A 27 0.88 22.82 -16.84
CA VAL A 27 -0.27 21.93 -16.59
C VAL A 27 -1.59 22.62 -16.95
N ASP A 28 -1.77 23.89 -16.60
CA ASP A 28 -3.02 24.61 -16.89
C ASP A 28 -3.34 24.72 -18.39
N ALA A 29 -2.30 24.87 -19.24
CA ALA A 29 -2.47 24.91 -20.68
C ALA A 29 -2.97 23.56 -21.23
N LEU A 30 -2.49 22.45 -20.65
CA LEU A 30 -2.89 21.09 -21.02
C LEU A 30 -4.30 20.73 -20.50
N LEU A 31 -4.76 21.39 -19.44
CA LEU A 31 -6.11 21.19 -18.88
C LEU A 31 -7.20 22.05 -19.58
N ALA A 32 -6.82 22.90 -20.53
CA ALA A 32 -7.72 23.86 -21.16
C ALA A 32 -8.79 23.20 -22.04
N ASP A 33 -8.41 22.21 -22.87
CA ASP A 33 -9.36 21.43 -23.65
C ASP A 33 -9.79 20.16 -22.88
N ARG A 34 -11.09 20.10 -22.55
CA ARG A 34 -11.68 19.00 -21.79
C ARG A 34 -11.82 17.71 -22.60
N LYS A 35 -11.77 17.79 -23.93
CA LYS A 35 -11.99 16.64 -24.82
C LYS A 35 -10.68 16.03 -25.30
N ASP A 36 -9.56 16.74 -25.16
CA ASP A 36 -8.25 16.24 -25.55
C ASP A 36 -7.69 15.30 -24.48
N VAL A 37 -8.02 14.01 -24.60
CA VAL A 37 -7.52 12.94 -23.73
C VAL A 37 -5.99 12.89 -23.70
N SER A 38 -5.32 13.22 -24.81
CA SER A 38 -3.87 13.21 -24.90
C SER A 38 -3.26 14.32 -24.05
N ALA A 39 -3.78 15.54 -24.18
CA ALA A 39 -3.37 16.69 -23.37
C ALA A 39 -3.62 16.44 -21.87
N LEU A 40 -4.77 15.88 -21.52
CA LEU A 40 -5.09 15.54 -20.12
C LEU A 40 -4.09 14.52 -19.53
N ARG A 41 -3.75 13.47 -20.27
CA ARG A 41 -2.72 12.51 -19.84
C ARG A 41 -1.35 13.17 -19.67
N ALA A 42 -0.95 14.00 -20.63
CA ALA A 42 0.30 14.76 -20.55
C ALA A 42 0.32 15.70 -19.32
N ALA A 43 -0.82 16.28 -18.94
CA ALA A 43 -0.93 17.10 -17.73
C ALA A 43 -0.66 16.28 -16.45
N ALA A 44 -1.23 15.08 -16.35
CA ALA A 44 -1.03 14.18 -15.21
C ALA A 44 0.43 13.67 -15.14
N GLU A 45 1.04 13.35 -16.27
CA GLU A 45 2.45 12.96 -16.36
C GLU A 45 3.39 14.12 -15.98
N LEU A 46 3.15 15.32 -16.50
CA LEU A 46 3.92 16.51 -16.18
C LEU A 46 3.85 16.84 -14.68
N GLN A 47 2.64 16.79 -14.10
CA GLN A 47 2.45 17.01 -12.67
C GLN A 47 3.18 15.97 -11.82
N THR A 48 3.13 14.71 -12.25
CA THR A 48 3.84 13.60 -11.62
C THR A 48 5.35 13.83 -11.60
N GLN A 49 5.93 14.21 -12.75
CA GLN A 49 7.35 14.51 -12.88
C GLN A 49 7.79 15.71 -12.03
N ALA A 50 6.90 16.69 -11.84
CA ALA A 50 7.15 17.85 -10.99
C ALA A 50 7.14 17.52 -9.48
N SER A 51 6.66 16.34 -9.09
CA SER A 51 6.59 15.90 -7.69
C SER A 51 7.18 14.50 -7.50
N PRO A 52 8.48 14.31 -7.80
CA PRO A 52 9.10 12.98 -7.90
C PRO A 52 9.11 12.23 -6.57
N LYS A 53 9.18 12.95 -5.44
CA LYS A 53 9.18 12.36 -4.09
C LYS A 53 7.85 11.69 -3.74
N VAL A 54 6.76 12.44 -3.88
CA VAL A 54 5.40 11.92 -3.65
C VAL A 54 5.10 10.79 -4.63
N PHE A 55 5.47 10.96 -5.90
CA PHE A 55 5.33 9.90 -6.89
C PHE A 55 6.09 8.63 -6.48
N PHE A 56 7.36 8.76 -6.07
CA PHE A 56 8.18 7.64 -5.64
C PHE A 56 7.56 6.94 -4.42
N HIS A 57 7.19 7.68 -3.38
CA HIS A 57 6.63 7.13 -2.14
C HIS A 57 5.44 6.23 -2.41
N GLU A 58 4.46 6.74 -3.15
CA GLU A 58 3.24 5.99 -3.46
C GLU A 58 3.51 4.84 -4.44
N THR A 59 4.44 5.01 -5.39
CA THR A 59 4.86 3.92 -6.27
C THR A 59 5.61 2.83 -5.50
N TYR A 60 6.32 3.17 -4.43
CA TYR A 60 7.00 2.20 -3.58
C TYR A 60 5.99 1.33 -2.81
N HIS A 61 4.88 1.89 -2.32
CA HIS A 61 3.77 1.08 -1.80
C HIS A 61 3.21 0.12 -2.83
N PHE A 62 3.07 0.55 -4.09
CA PHE A 62 2.70 -0.34 -5.18
C PHE A 62 3.69 -1.50 -5.32
N TRP A 63 5.00 -1.22 -5.31
CA TRP A 63 6.04 -2.26 -5.38
C TRP A 63 6.00 -3.22 -4.19
N GLN A 64 5.75 -2.70 -2.98
CA GLN A 64 5.50 -3.53 -1.79
C GLN A 64 4.31 -4.48 -2.02
N GLY A 65 3.21 -4.00 -2.59
CA GLY A 65 2.05 -4.82 -2.94
C GLY A 65 2.32 -5.91 -3.99
N LEU A 66 3.26 -5.67 -4.90
CA LEU A 66 3.64 -6.66 -5.93
C LEU A 66 4.53 -7.76 -5.38
N ARG A 67 5.38 -7.46 -4.39
CA ARG A 67 6.52 -8.31 -4.03
C ARG A 67 6.53 -8.82 -2.60
N LEU A 68 5.85 -8.16 -1.67
CA LEU A 68 5.73 -8.64 -0.30
C LEU A 68 4.63 -9.72 -0.23
N PRO A 69 4.96 -10.99 0.10
CA PRO A 69 4.00 -12.10 -0.01
C PRO A 69 2.71 -11.87 0.79
N PHE A 70 2.83 -11.39 2.03
CA PHE A 70 1.67 -11.07 2.86
C PHE A 70 0.77 -10.00 2.23
N LEU A 71 1.34 -8.94 1.65
CA LEU A 71 0.54 -7.89 1.01
C LEU A 71 -0.14 -8.35 -0.26
N TYR A 72 0.58 -9.08 -1.12
CA TYR A 72 -0.01 -9.62 -2.34
C TYR A 72 -1.16 -10.58 -2.02
N ARG A 73 -0.97 -11.46 -1.04
CA ARG A 73 -2.01 -12.33 -0.49
C ARG A 73 -3.17 -11.52 0.10
N TYR A 74 -2.88 -10.50 0.90
CA TYR A 74 -3.87 -9.61 1.49
C TYR A 74 -4.74 -8.95 0.42
N ALA A 75 -4.15 -8.32 -0.58
CA ALA A 75 -4.86 -7.65 -1.66
C ALA A 75 -5.84 -8.60 -2.39
N ASN A 76 -5.35 -9.80 -2.75
CA ASN A 76 -6.16 -10.82 -3.41
C ASN A 76 -7.35 -11.28 -2.55
N LEU A 77 -7.11 -11.60 -1.28
CA LEU A 77 -8.18 -12.06 -0.39
C LEU A 77 -9.14 -10.92 -0.01
N ALA A 78 -8.66 -9.71 0.21
CA ALA A 78 -9.46 -8.52 0.51
C ALA A 78 -10.36 -8.13 -0.68
N ALA A 79 -9.82 -8.17 -1.91
CA ALA A 79 -10.58 -7.98 -3.14
C ALA A 79 -11.76 -8.96 -3.25
N ARG A 80 -11.50 -10.24 -2.95
CA ARG A 80 -12.53 -11.28 -2.94
C ARG A 80 -13.54 -11.06 -1.83
N ALA A 81 -13.09 -10.72 -0.62
CA ALA A 81 -13.96 -10.39 0.50
C ALA A 81 -14.91 -9.24 0.15
N ALA A 82 -14.42 -8.21 -0.55
CA ALA A 82 -15.25 -7.11 -1.03
C ALA A 82 -16.30 -7.58 -2.05
N ILE A 83 -15.94 -8.40 -3.05
CA ILE A 83 -16.91 -8.95 -4.01
C ILE A 83 -17.98 -9.78 -3.30
N HIS A 84 -17.58 -10.63 -2.35
CA HIS A 84 -18.52 -11.45 -1.57
C HIS A 84 -19.44 -10.59 -0.70
N ALA A 85 -18.91 -9.56 -0.05
CA ALA A 85 -19.69 -8.63 0.75
C ALA A 85 -20.70 -7.86 -0.09
N PHE A 86 -20.29 -7.37 -1.27
CA PHE A 86 -21.20 -6.70 -2.22
C PHE A 86 -22.35 -7.61 -2.62
N ALA A 87 -22.04 -8.85 -3.02
CA ALA A 87 -23.08 -9.80 -3.40
C ALA A 87 -24.02 -10.06 -2.22
N ASN A 88 -23.49 -10.30 -1.02
CA ASN A 88 -24.30 -10.55 0.19
C ASN A 88 -25.22 -9.37 0.47
N ALA A 89 -24.71 -8.15 0.44
CA ALA A 89 -25.49 -6.97 0.67
C ALA A 89 -26.60 -6.76 -0.38
N ASP A 90 -26.33 -7.00 -1.67
CA ASP A 90 -27.35 -6.92 -2.73
C ASP A 90 -28.50 -7.94 -2.55
N ALA A 91 -28.26 -9.08 -1.88
CA ALA A 91 -29.34 -10.02 -1.56
C ALA A 91 -30.12 -9.65 -0.30
N THR A 92 -29.56 -8.83 0.57
CA THR A 92 -30.16 -8.49 1.86
C THR A 92 -30.92 -7.17 1.81
N TRP A 93 -30.40 -6.17 1.09
CA TRP A 93 -30.95 -4.82 1.03
C TRP A 93 -31.22 -4.40 -0.41
N GLU A 94 -32.42 -3.83 -0.64
CA GLU A 94 -32.84 -3.32 -1.94
C GLU A 94 -32.09 -2.03 -2.31
N ASP A 95 -32.07 -1.06 -1.40
CA ASP A 95 -31.35 0.21 -1.58
C ASP A 95 -29.88 0.07 -1.16
N LEU A 96 -28.98 0.55 -2.01
CA LEU A 96 -27.54 0.63 -1.73
C LEU A 96 -27.25 1.56 -0.55
N HIS A 97 -28.06 2.61 -0.37
CA HIS A 97 -27.85 3.62 0.67
C HIS A 97 -28.08 3.08 2.08
N ASP A 98 -28.83 2.00 2.21
CA ASP A 98 -29.14 1.34 3.48
C ASP A 98 -28.09 0.30 3.89
N TRP A 99 -27.08 0.06 3.05
CA TRP A 99 -26.03 -0.91 3.35
C TRP A 99 -25.16 -0.43 4.51
N ASP A 100 -25.15 -1.21 5.58
CA ASP A 100 -24.33 -1.01 6.78
C ASP A 100 -23.91 -2.38 7.32
N PHE A 101 -22.63 -2.73 7.17
CA PHE A 101 -22.10 -4.04 7.56
C PHE A 101 -20.57 -4.02 7.72
N LEU A 102 -20.03 -4.82 8.62
CA LEU A 102 -18.57 -4.94 8.78
C LEU A 102 -17.96 -5.91 7.77
N VAL A 103 -16.80 -5.57 7.22
CA VAL A 103 -15.92 -6.51 6.50
C VAL A 103 -14.57 -6.59 7.23
N PRO A 104 -14.43 -7.49 8.22
CA PRO A 104 -13.26 -7.51 9.11
C PRO A 104 -11.93 -7.64 8.36
N ASP A 105 -11.91 -8.42 7.28
CA ASP A 105 -10.73 -8.63 6.43
C ASP A 105 -10.12 -7.32 5.92
N LEU A 106 -10.94 -6.30 5.63
CA LEU A 106 -10.44 -5.02 5.13
C LEU A 106 -9.62 -4.25 6.18
N HIS A 107 -9.84 -4.50 7.47
CA HIS A 107 -9.14 -3.82 8.56
C HIS A 107 -7.84 -4.52 9.00
N ARG A 108 -7.48 -5.66 8.40
CA ARG A 108 -6.32 -6.48 8.83
C ARG A 108 -5.01 -5.69 8.89
N LEU A 109 -4.80 -4.74 7.99
CA LEU A 109 -3.58 -3.93 7.95
C LEU A 109 -3.54 -2.86 9.05
N ASP A 110 -4.69 -2.42 9.56
CA ASP A 110 -4.79 -1.40 10.62
C ASP A 110 -4.77 -1.99 12.02
N LEU A 111 -4.82 -3.32 12.14
CA LEU A 111 -4.82 -3.98 13.45
C LEU A 111 -3.50 -3.72 14.16
N LYS A 112 -3.61 -2.92 15.22
CA LYS A 112 -2.51 -2.56 16.11
C LYS A 112 -2.21 -3.68 17.10
N VAL A 113 -0.93 -3.96 17.27
CA VAL A 113 -0.41 -4.83 18.31
C VAL A 113 0.62 -4.07 19.13
N THR A 114 0.69 -4.40 20.41
CA THR A 114 1.72 -3.85 21.29
C THR A 114 2.91 -4.80 21.28
N VAL A 115 4.06 -4.26 20.91
CA VAL A 115 5.37 -4.93 20.98
C VAL A 115 6.08 -4.42 22.22
N ARG A 116 6.49 -5.31 23.12
CA ARG A 116 7.32 -4.98 24.28
C ARG A 116 8.67 -5.68 24.17
N LEU A 117 9.74 -4.90 24.18
CA LEU A 117 11.11 -5.37 24.18
C LEU A 117 11.53 -5.70 25.62
N GLY A 118 11.80 -6.97 25.91
CA GLY A 118 12.52 -7.38 27.12
C GLY A 118 14.02 -7.52 26.88
N GLU A 119 14.78 -7.83 27.93
CA GLU A 119 16.24 -8.06 27.85
C GLU A 119 16.58 -9.26 26.94
N ASP A 120 15.84 -10.37 27.06
CA ASP A 120 16.05 -11.61 26.27
C ASP A 120 14.76 -12.18 25.65
N GLN A 121 13.62 -11.52 25.90
CA GLN A 121 12.32 -11.99 25.44
C GLN A 121 11.53 -10.86 24.80
N LEU A 122 10.61 -11.24 23.93
CA LEU A 122 9.64 -10.34 23.35
C LEU A 122 8.25 -10.80 23.77
N SER A 123 7.39 -9.84 24.12
CA SER A 123 5.95 -10.10 24.17
C SER A 123 5.27 -9.28 23.09
N VAL A 124 4.52 -9.98 22.23
CA VAL A 124 3.51 -9.37 21.36
C VAL A 124 2.17 -9.62 22.01
N GLY A 125 1.43 -8.56 22.27
CA GLY A 125 0.09 -8.63 22.82
C GLY A 125 -0.91 -7.87 21.97
N PRO A 126 -2.22 -8.19 22.08
CA PRO A 126 -3.25 -7.31 21.55
C PRO A 126 -3.08 -5.92 22.15
N TRP A 127 -3.37 -4.89 21.35
CA TRP A 127 -3.40 -3.52 21.87
C TRP A 127 -4.56 -3.38 22.86
N ASP A 128 -4.26 -3.09 24.13
CA ASP A 128 -5.25 -2.84 25.17
C ASP A 128 -5.34 -1.33 25.47
N GLN A 129 -6.50 -0.72 25.18
CA GLN A 129 -6.77 0.68 25.51
C GLN A 129 -6.86 0.92 27.03
N SER A 130 -7.16 -0.12 27.82
CA SER A 130 -7.36 -0.01 29.27
C SER A 130 -6.06 0.04 30.07
N GLU A 131 -4.92 -0.37 29.49
CA GLU A 131 -3.59 -0.16 30.07
C GLU A 131 -3.13 1.30 30.01
N GLY A 132 -3.83 2.16 29.27
CA GLY A 132 -3.58 3.61 29.22
C GLY A 132 -3.99 4.38 30.48
N ALA A 133 -4.60 3.74 31.49
CA ALA A 133 -5.12 4.43 32.68
C ALA A 133 -4.85 3.75 34.03
N SER A 134 -4.18 2.58 34.09
CA SER A 134 -3.94 1.87 35.35
C SER A 134 -2.45 1.60 35.60
N SER A 135 -1.80 2.56 36.26
CA SER A 135 -0.62 2.37 37.14
C SER A 135 0.60 1.54 36.65
N ALA A 136 0.86 1.40 35.34
CA ALA A 136 2.16 0.96 34.86
C ALA A 136 3.14 2.15 34.92
N ASN A 137 4.25 1.99 35.62
CA ASN A 137 5.27 3.04 35.77
C ASN A 137 5.66 3.58 34.39
N ALA A 138 5.80 4.90 34.24
CA ALA A 138 6.23 5.55 33.00
C ALA A 138 7.57 5.02 32.42
N ALA A 139 8.34 4.26 33.22
CA ALA A 139 9.54 3.54 32.81
C ALA A 139 9.25 2.28 31.95
N ASP A 140 8.15 1.56 32.18
CA ASP A 140 7.80 0.34 31.42
C ASP A 140 7.36 0.65 29.97
N TRP A 141 7.00 1.92 29.71
CA TRP A 141 6.63 2.40 28.38
C TRP A 141 7.82 2.79 27.51
N ALA A 142 9.03 2.89 28.07
CA ALA A 142 10.23 3.21 27.29
C ALA A 142 10.57 2.09 26.27
N ASP A 143 10.18 0.85 26.58
CA ASP A 143 10.51 -0.36 25.80
C ASP A 143 9.33 -0.95 25.02
N SER A 144 8.22 -0.22 24.92
CA SER A 144 7.05 -0.64 24.13
C SER A 144 6.81 0.23 22.90
N ALA A 145 6.25 -0.38 21.86
CA ALA A 145 5.76 0.29 20.66
C ALA A 145 4.43 -0.33 20.25
N THR A 146 3.50 0.50 19.80
CA THR A 146 2.26 0.03 19.16
C THR A 146 2.45 0.14 17.66
N LEU A 147 2.35 -0.99 16.96
CA LEU A 147 2.58 -1.10 15.53
C LEU A 147 1.44 -1.85 14.85
N SER A 148 1.16 -1.48 13.60
CA SER A 148 0.33 -2.20 12.65
C SER A 148 1.15 -2.55 11.41
N PRO A 149 0.68 -3.47 10.56
CA PRO A 149 1.27 -3.67 9.24
C PRO A 149 1.41 -2.38 8.42
N VAL A 150 0.44 -1.45 8.48
CA VAL A 150 0.56 -0.14 7.80
C VAL A 150 1.75 0.65 8.35
N ASP A 151 1.94 0.72 9.67
CA ASP A 151 3.05 1.47 10.28
C ASP A 151 4.43 0.96 9.81
N LEU A 152 4.55 -0.36 9.59
CA LEU A 152 5.76 -0.95 9.00
C LEU A 152 5.95 -0.48 7.54
N LEU A 153 4.91 -0.57 6.71
CA LEU A 153 4.99 -0.20 5.29
C LEU A 153 5.34 1.26 5.08
N GLU A 154 4.67 2.14 5.83
CA GLU A 154 4.87 3.59 5.82
C GLU A 154 6.27 3.98 6.31
N SER A 155 6.78 3.30 7.35
CA SER A 155 8.16 3.48 7.80
C SER A 155 9.16 3.08 6.72
N ALA A 156 8.96 1.94 6.07
CA ALA A 156 9.81 1.48 4.98
C ALA A 156 9.77 2.43 3.77
N ALA A 157 8.58 2.90 3.37
CA ALA A 157 8.40 3.85 2.27
C ALA A 157 9.06 5.20 2.55
N SER A 158 8.96 5.70 3.79
CA SER A 158 9.59 6.95 4.21
C SER A 158 11.13 6.86 4.16
N ILE A 159 11.71 5.74 4.60
CA ILE A 159 13.16 5.50 4.49
C ILE A 159 13.57 5.37 3.01
N ALA A 160 12.80 4.61 2.23
CA ALA A 160 13.06 4.42 0.80
C ALA A 160 13.05 5.75 0.04
N GLU A 161 12.09 6.63 0.34
CA GLU A 161 11.98 7.96 -0.26
C GLU A 161 13.22 8.80 0.06
N PHE A 162 13.66 8.81 1.33
CA PHE A 162 14.90 9.48 1.70
C PHE A 162 16.10 8.92 0.93
N GLN A 163 16.26 7.61 0.92
CA GLN A 163 17.41 6.94 0.31
C GLN A 163 17.46 7.15 -1.21
N ALA A 164 16.32 7.15 -1.90
CA ALA A 164 16.24 7.26 -3.35
C ALA A 164 16.14 8.70 -3.88
N CYS A 165 15.57 9.64 -3.10
CA CYS A 165 15.17 10.96 -3.59
C CYS A 165 15.82 12.16 -2.88
N SER A 166 16.57 11.96 -1.78
CA SER A 166 17.17 13.08 -1.05
C SER A 166 18.44 13.65 -1.68
N GLY A 167 19.15 12.84 -2.48
CA GLY A 167 20.49 13.13 -2.99
C GLY A 167 21.61 13.01 -1.93
N ALA A 168 21.27 12.70 -0.68
CA ALA A 168 22.24 12.38 0.35
C ALA A 168 22.71 10.92 0.21
N ARG A 169 23.76 10.57 0.95
CA ARG A 169 24.14 9.15 1.10
C ARG A 169 22.99 8.38 1.77
N PRO A 170 22.64 7.17 1.29
CA PRO A 170 21.54 6.38 1.84
C PRO A 170 21.67 6.02 3.33
N ASP A 171 22.91 5.95 3.83
CA ASP A 171 23.26 5.61 5.22
C ASP A 171 23.53 6.82 6.12
N ASP A 172 23.37 8.06 5.63
CA ASP A 172 23.63 9.27 6.42
C ASP A 172 22.46 9.58 7.37
N VAL A 173 22.60 9.11 8.60
CA VAL A 173 21.66 9.33 9.71
C VAL A 173 21.40 10.81 9.98
N GLN A 174 22.40 11.69 9.86
CA GLN A 174 22.20 13.12 10.12
C GLN A 174 21.45 13.78 8.98
N ALA A 175 21.70 13.38 7.74
CA ALA A 175 20.88 13.79 6.60
C ALA A 175 19.44 13.29 6.76
N PHE A 176 19.22 12.03 7.14
CA PHE A 176 17.88 11.49 7.38
C PHE A 176 17.13 12.28 8.45
N ARG A 177 17.76 12.52 9.62
CA ARG A 177 17.16 13.33 10.70
C ARG A 177 16.81 14.75 10.27
N ARG A 178 17.65 15.40 9.45
CA ARG A 178 17.37 16.75 8.91
C ARG A 178 16.24 16.71 7.88
N TRP A 179 16.22 15.67 7.06
CA TRP A 179 15.18 15.45 6.07
C TRP A 179 13.82 15.22 6.73
N ALA A 180 13.77 14.37 7.76
CA ALA A 180 12.56 14.06 8.52
C ALA A 180 11.97 15.23 9.31
N LYS A 181 12.75 16.29 9.58
CA LYS A 181 12.22 17.54 10.16
C LYS A 181 11.41 18.38 9.15
N ARG A 182 11.59 18.14 7.85
CA ARG A 182 11.03 18.96 6.77
C ARG A 182 9.96 18.25 5.96
N HIS A 183 9.83 16.93 6.14
CA HIS A 183 8.89 16.08 5.44
C HIS A 183 8.08 15.30 6.49
N PRO A 184 6.79 15.00 6.26
CA PRO A 184 6.10 14.01 7.07
C PRO A 184 6.79 12.66 6.90
N VAL A 185 7.15 12.01 8.00
CA VAL A 185 7.86 10.72 7.99
C VAL A 185 7.21 9.84 9.04
N TYR A 186 6.80 8.65 8.63
CA TYR A 186 6.40 7.58 9.55
C TYR A 186 7.65 6.91 10.08
N ARG A 187 7.75 6.80 11.39
CA ARG A 187 9.01 6.47 12.09
C ARG A 187 8.87 5.41 13.14
N GLU A 188 7.67 4.92 13.40
CA GLU A 188 7.35 4.05 14.52
C GLU A 188 8.20 2.77 14.48
N ALA A 189 8.29 2.12 13.32
CA ALA A 189 9.10 0.90 13.16
C ALA A 189 10.61 1.20 13.20
N PHE A 190 11.03 2.33 12.62
CA PHE A 190 12.43 2.76 12.62
C PHE A 190 12.92 3.14 14.02
N ASP A 191 12.09 3.86 14.78
CA ASP A 191 12.37 4.27 16.14
C ASP A 191 12.42 3.04 17.07
N LEU A 192 11.57 2.03 16.83
CA LEU A 192 11.70 0.73 17.50
C LEU A 192 13.02 0.04 17.14
N ALA A 193 13.39 -0.01 15.85
CA ALA A 193 14.67 -0.59 15.42
C ALA A 193 15.87 0.14 16.04
N CYS A 194 15.82 1.47 16.21
CA CYS A 194 16.85 2.27 16.87
C CYS A 194 17.01 1.99 18.37
N ARG A 195 16.02 1.38 19.03
CA ARG A 195 16.16 0.93 20.43
C ARG A 195 16.97 -0.35 20.53
N VAL A 196 17.08 -1.10 19.43
CA VAL A 196 17.67 -2.44 19.37
C VAL A 196 19.02 -2.42 18.66
N LEU A 197 19.16 -1.59 17.63
CA LEU A 197 20.31 -1.52 16.73
C LEU A 197 21.00 -0.16 16.84
N PRO A 198 22.33 -0.09 16.60
CA PRO A 198 23.00 1.18 16.32
C PRO A 198 22.25 1.94 15.21
N ILE A 199 22.11 3.26 15.36
CA ILE A 199 21.21 4.04 14.50
C ILE A 199 21.57 4.01 13.00
N ASP A 200 22.86 3.94 12.69
CA ASP A 200 23.35 3.76 11.31
C ASP A 200 22.89 2.42 10.74
N LEU A 201 23.03 1.36 11.53
CA LEU A 201 22.58 0.02 11.17
C LEU A 201 21.05 -0.07 11.06
N ALA A 202 20.32 0.64 11.92
CA ALA A 202 18.87 0.73 11.82
C ALA A 202 18.45 1.36 10.48
N LEU A 203 19.11 2.44 10.06
CA LEU A 203 18.74 3.13 8.81
C LEU A 203 18.93 2.24 7.57
N THR A 204 19.95 1.39 7.58
CA THR A 204 20.20 0.43 6.49
C THR A 204 19.36 -0.85 6.61
N GLY A 205 19.11 -1.31 7.83
CA GLY A 205 18.51 -2.63 8.10
C GLY A 205 17.00 -2.63 8.24
N THR A 206 16.36 -1.49 8.53
CA THR A 206 14.91 -1.44 8.77
C THR A 206 14.09 -1.88 7.56
N ILE A 207 14.43 -1.43 6.34
CA ILE A 207 13.68 -1.86 5.13
C ILE A 207 13.81 -3.39 4.93
N PRO A 208 15.01 -4.01 4.87
CA PRO A 208 15.13 -5.46 4.72
C PRO A 208 14.41 -6.26 5.81
N LEU A 209 14.45 -5.82 7.08
CA LEU A 209 13.77 -6.49 8.20
C LEU A 209 12.25 -6.40 8.04
N ILE A 210 11.73 -5.24 7.64
CA ILE A 210 10.30 -5.09 7.37
C ILE A 210 9.91 -6.00 6.20
N ASN A 211 10.61 -5.92 5.06
CA ASN A 211 10.28 -6.73 3.90
C ASN A 211 10.31 -8.23 4.22
N SER A 212 11.32 -8.69 4.97
CA SER A 212 11.42 -10.08 5.45
C SER A 212 10.23 -10.48 6.32
N ALA A 213 9.81 -9.63 7.25
CA ALA A 213 8.67 -9.90 8.12
C ALA A 213 7.37 -10.11 7.34
N PHE A 214 7.20 -9.46 6.19
CA PHE A 214 6.07 -9.65 5.28
C PHE A 214 6.10 -10.96 4.47
N HIS A 215 7.11 -11.83 4.67
CA HIS A 215 7.07 -13.24 4.28
C HIS A 215 6.36 -14.12 5.33
N THR A 216 5.57 -13.54 6.23
CA THR A 216 4.86 -14.27 7.28
C THR A 216 3.40 -13.82 7.40
N SER A 217 2.55 -14.63 8.02
CA SER A 217 1.13 -14.30 8.28
C SER A 217 0.92 -13.22 9.35
N ASP A 218 1.96 -12.89 10.11
CA ASP A 218 1.96 -11.84 11.12
C ASP A 218 3.23 -10.97 11.04
N PRO A 219 3.25 -9.98 10.14
CA PRO A 219 4.44 -9.17 9.89
C PRO A 219 4.93 -8.39 11.12
N VAL A 220 4.03 -7.93 12.00
CA VAL A 220 4.46 -7.16 13.17
C VAL A 220 5.15 -8.06 14.19
N ARG A 221 4.61 -9.26 14.42
CA ARG A 221 5.28 -10.27 15.24
C ARG A 221 6.64 -10.67 14.66
N ALA A 222 6.70 -10.98 13.37
CA ALA A 222 7.93 -11.38 12.71
C ALA A 222 9.00 -10.28 12.77
N PHE A 223 8.65 -9.03 12.48
CA PHE A 223 9.57 -7.89 12.57
C PHE A 223 10.18 -7.76 13.98
N ALA A 224 9.33 -7.89 15.01
CA ALA A 224 9.76 -7.83 16.40
C ALA A 224 10.69 -8.99 16.78
N GLU A 225 10.35 -10.23 16.41
CA GLU A 225 11.19 -11.41 16.66
C GLU A 225 12.53 -11.34 15.91
N GLU A 226 12.53 -10.88 14.66
CA GLU A 226 13.75 -10.68 13.85
C GLU A 226 14.67 -9.62 14.48
N LEU A 227 14.11 -8.50 14.98
CA LEU A 227 14.88 -7.47 15.70
C LEU A 227 15.60 -8.03 16.94
N VAL A 228 14.90 -8.80 17.77
CA VAL A 228 15.51 -9.41 18.98
C VAL A 228 16.62 -10.38 18.59
N ARG A 229 16.42 -11.20 17.55
CA ARG A 229 17.46 -12.11 17.05
C ARG A 229 18.67 -11.36 16.51
N MET A 230 18.43 -10.25 15.81
CA MET A 230 19.49 -9.37 15.35
C MET A 230 20.30 -8.79 16.52
N ARG A 231 19.63 -8.37 17.61
CA ARG A 231 20.30 -7.92 18.85
C ARG A 231 21.22 -9.00 19.43
N VAL A 232 20.71 -10.22 19.55
CA VAL A 232 21.47 -11.37 20.07
C VAL A 232 22.67 -11.68 19.19
N LEU A 233 22.50 -11.63 17.86
CA LEU A 233 23.57 -11.85 16.90
C LEU A 233 24.67 -10.78 17.04
N LEU A 234 24.30 -9.50 17.11
CA LEU A 234 25.25 -8.40 17.31
C LEU A 234 26.00 -8.50 18.64
N GLY A 235 25.30 -8.85 19.74
CA GLY A 235 25.92 -9.05 21.06
C GLY A 235 26.94 -10.20 21.10
N ARG A 236 26.76 -11.23 20.27
CA ARG A 236 27.72 -12.35 20.13
C ARG A 236 28.93 -11.96 19.28
N MET A 237 28.77 -11.02 18.36
CA MET A 237 29.82 -10.57 17.47
C MET A 237 30.60 -9.40 18.08
N ARG A 238 31.51 -9.69 19.01
CA ARG A 238 32.37 -8.67 19.68
C ARG A 238 33.18 -7.76 18.72
N THR A 239 33.30 -8.11 17.44
CA THR A 239 33.95 -7.32 16.37
C THR A 239 33.18 -7.29 15.04
N GLY A 240 31.99 -7.92 14.95
CA GLY A 240 31.30 -8.19 13.68
C GLY A 240 30.31 -7.10 13.24
N GLU A 241 30.10 -6.06 14.04
CA GLU A 241 29.35 -4.88 13.59
C GLU A 241 29.97 -4.28 12.32
N GLY A 242 31.30 -4.24 12.21
CA GLY A 242 31.98 -3.77 11.01
C GLY A 242 31.66 -4.64 9.77
N ALA A 243 31.58 -5.95 9.96
CA ALA A 243 31.31 -6.88 8.85
C ALA A 243 29.86 -6.80 8.34
N ILE A 244 28.89 -6.45 9.20
CA ILE A 244 27.51 -6.16 8.79
C ILE A 244 27.41 -4.75 8.20
N ARG A 245 28.11 -3.76 8.76
CA ARG A 245 28.12 -2.38 8.25
C ARG A 245 28.72 -2.28 6.84
N GLU A 246 29.78 -3.04 6.56
CA GLU A 246 30.44 -3.09 5.25
C GLU A 246 29.84 -4.17 4.32
N ALA A 247 28.77 -4.84 4.78
CA ALA A 247 28.15 -5.91 4.01
C ALA A 247 27.50 -5.35 2.74
N PRO A 248 27.78 -5.93 1.56
CA PRO A 248 26.97 -5.70 0.37
C PRO A 248 25.50 -5.98 0.67
N LEU A 249 24.59 -5.28 0.00
CA LEU A 249 23.14 -5.45 0.19
C LEU A 249 22.67 -6.88 0.02
N GLU A 250 23.31 -7.65 -0.87
CA GLU A 250 23.03 -9.06 -1.07
C GLU A 250 23.11 -9.84 0.26
N ARG A 251 24.04 -9.46 1.15
CA ARG A 251 24.18 -10.09 2.47
C ARG A 251 23.05 -9.74 3.43
N TRP A 252 22.37 -8.60 3.26
CA TRP A 252 21.18 -8.28 4.05
C TRP A 252 20.03 -9.21 3.71
N SER A 253 19.78 -9.49 2.42
CA SER A 253 18.75 -10.45 2.01
C SER A 253 19.06 -11.86 2.53
N HIS A 254 20.34 -12.28 2.55
CA HIS A 254 20.73 -13.54 3.19
C HIS A 254 20.54 -13.54 4.71
N LEU A 255 20.91 -12.44 5.38
CA LEU A 255 20.79 -12.30 6.82
C LEU A 255 19.33 -12.33 7.26
N THR A 256 18.46 -11.56 6.61
CA THR A 256 17.03 -11.53 6.96
C THR A 256 16.34 -12.83 6.60
N ALA A 257 16.72 -13.48 5.49
CA ALA A 257 16.26 -14.84 5.19
C ALA A 257 16.63 -15.83 6.30
N TRP A 258 17.87 -15.78 6.80
CA TRP A 258 18.29 -16.62 7.93
C TRP A 258 17.54 -16.29 9.23
N LEU A 259 17.39 -15.01 9.57
CA LEU A 259 16.63 -14.58 10.76
C LEU A 259 15.19 -15.09 10.71
N ARG A 260 14.53 -14.93 9.57
CA ARG A 260 13.19 -15.45 9.29
C ARG A 260 13.15 -16.96 9.38
N ASP A 261 14.19 -17.65 8.92
CA ASP A 261 14.20 -19.09 8.89
C ASP A 261 14.19 -19.71 10.29
N GLU A 262 14.76 -18.99 11.25
CA GLU A 262 14.88 -19.38 12.64
C GLU A 262 13.63 -19.06 13.49
N LEU A 263 12.62 -18.37 12.94
CA LEU A 263 11.39 -18.03 13.66
C LEU A 263 10.57 -19.28 14.04
N SER A 264 9.84 -19.19 15.15
CA SER A 264 9.05 -20.30 15.69
C SER A 264 7.63 -20.30 15.10
N TYR A 265 7.46 -20.97 13.96
CA TYR A 265 6.16 -21.07 13.29
C TYR A 265 5.20 -22.04 13.98
N GLU A 266 3.92 -21.67 14.00
CA GLU A 266 2.82 -22.47 14.55
C GLU A 266 2.20 -23.41 13.51
N SER A 267 2.44 -23.13 12.23
CA SER A 267 1.98 -23.94 11.11
C SER A 267 3.01 -23.95 9.99
N SER A 268 3.15 -25.10 9.31
CA SER A 268 3.95 -25.24 8.09
C SER A 268 3.15 -25.02 6.81
N SER A 269 1.82 -24.96 6.90
CA SER A 269 0.94 -24.74 5.75
C SER A 269 0.37 -23.33 5.73
N GLU A 270 0.38 -22.73 4.54
CA GLU A 270 -0.35 -21.52 4.24
C GLU A 270 -1.87 -21.77 4.25
N ASP A 271 -2.64 -20.82 4.76
CA ASP A 271 -4.10 -20.85 4.67
C ASP A 271 -4.63 -19.67 3.84
N ALA A 272 -5.95 -19.64 3.60
CA ALA A 272 -6.63 -18.57 2.87
C ALA A 272 -7.39 -17.60 3.79
N ARG A 273 -6.95 -17.44 5.06
CA ARG A 273 -7.60 -16.55 6.04
C ARG A 273 -6.79 -15.27 6.24
N LEU A 274 -7.41 -14.09 6.25
CA LEU A 274 -6.69 -12.86 6.62
C LEU A 274 -6.63 -12.64 8.13
N LEU A 275 -7.62 -13.15 8.85
CA LEU A 275 -7.74 -13.06 10.29
C LEU A 275 -7.72 -14.44 10.93
N GLY A 276 -7.10 -14.54 12.11
CA GLY A 276 -7.05 -15.79 12.87
C GLY A 276 -6.22 -16.91 12.22
N SER A 277 -5.36 -16.57 11.25
CA SER A 277 -4.35 -17.51 10.75
C SER A 277 -3.31 -17.81 11.84
N PRO A 278 -2.83 -19.06 11.97
CA PRO A 278 -1.66 -19.34 12.79
C PRO A 278 -0.44 -18.60 12.23
N PHE A 279 0.60 -18.43 13.04
CA PHE A 279 1.85 -17.87 12.57
C PHE A 279 2.58 -18.84 11.62
N HIS A 280 2.73 -18.47 10.34
CA HIS A 280 3.33 -19.30 9.29
C HIS A 280 4.04 -18.46 8.23
N ARG A 281 4.88 -19.11 7.41
CA ARG A 281 5.55 -18.48 6.25
C ARG A 281 4.62 -18.35 5.07
N ILE A 282 4.77 -17.27 4.32
CA ILE A 282 4.04 -17.01 3.08
C ILE A 282 5.05 -16.88 1.95
N HIS A 283 4.83 -17.64 0.88
CA HIS A 283 5.65 -17.58 -0.33
C HIS A 283 4.88 -16.87 -1.44
N LEU A 284 5.53 -15.87 -2.08
CA LEU A 284 4.89 -15.10 -3.14
C LEU A 284 4.46 -16.00 -4.31
N ASP A 285 5.30 -16.96 -4.71
CA ASP A 285 5.05 -17.87 -5.84
C ASP A 285 3.78 -18.71 -5.64
N ASN A 286 3.49 -19.11 -4.40
CA ASN A 286 2.27 -19.84 -4.05
C ASN A 286 1.02 -19.00 -4.34
N TRP A 287 1.11 -17.67 -4.21
CA TRP A 287 -0.01 -16.75 -4.44
C TRP A 287 -0.06 -16.18 -5.85
N LEU A 288 1.08 -15.96 -6.51
CA LEU A 288 1.13 -15.50 -7.91
C LEU A 288 0.41 -16.47 -8.85
N HIS A 289 0.48 -17.77 -8.55
CA HIS A 289 -0.13 -18.84 -9.33
C HIS A 289 -1.24 -19.57 -8.57
N ALA A 290 -1.78 -18.96 -7.50
CA ALA A 290 -2.82 -19.57 -6.69
C ALA A 290 -4.10 -19.81 -7.50
N THR A 291 -4.74 -20.94 -7.21
CA THR A 291 -6.10 -21.22 -7.66
C THR A 291 -6.98 -21.54 -6.46
N LEU A 292 -8.24 -21.10 -6.52
CA LEU A 292 -9.25 -21.43 -5.52
C LEU A 292 -10.47 -22.02 -6.23
N ASN A 293 -10.81 -23.28 -5.89
CA ASN A 293 -11.84 -24.06 -6.57
C ASN A 293 -11.61 -24.14 -8.09
N GLY A 294 -10.35 -24.32 -8.51
CA GLY A 294 -9.96 -24.41 -9.93
C GLY A 294 -9.93 -23.08 -10.69
N ASN A 295 -10.26 -21.95 -10.05
CA ASN A 295 -10.21 -20.63 -10.68
C ASN A 295 -8.98 -19.85 -10.19
N PRO A 296 -8.26 -19.15 -11.08
CA PRO A 296 -7.16 -18.27 -10.69
C PRO A 296 -7.57 -17.24 -9.62
N VAL A 297 -6.68 -17.00 -8.67
CA VAL A 297 -6.82 -15.92 -7.68
C VAL A 297 -6.08 -14.71 -8.24
N GLU A 298 -6.80 -13.89 -9.01
CA GLU A 298 -6.22 -12.72 -9.68
C GLU A 298 -6.74 -11.41 -9.08
N HIS A 299 -5.82 -10.47 -8.89
CA HIS A 299 -6.10 -9.11 -8.49
C HIS A 299 -6.02 -8.18 -9.72
N PRO A 300 -7.08 -7.40 -10.01
CA PRO A 300 -7.21 -6.66 -11.29
C PRO A 300 -6.18 -5.55 -11.51
N PHE A 301 -5.44 -5.17 -10.46
CA PHE A 301 -4.39 -4.15 -10.52
C PHE A 301 -2.99 -4.67 -10.20
N LEU A 302 -2.86 -5.87 -9.63
CA LEU A 302 -1.56 -6.36 -9.14
C LEU A 302 -1.02 -7.55 -9.91
N THR A 303 -1.86 -8.51 -10.32
CA THR A 303 -1.36 -9.79 -10.81
C THR A 303 -0.51 -9.65 -12.07
N ALA A 304 -1.02 -8.97 -13.11
CA ALA A 304 -0.24 -8.75 -14.32
C ALA A 304 1.05 -7.93 -14.07
N PRO A 305 1.03 -6.81 -13.33
CA PRO A 305 2.26 -6.12 -12.94
C PRO A 305 3.23 -6.94 -12.09
N ALA A 306 2.75 -7.84 -11.23
CA ALA A 306 3.59 -8.65 -10.36
C ALA A 306 4.34 -9.74 -11.15
N LEU A 307 3.66 -10.36 -12.11
CA LEU A 307 4.28 -11.26 -13.09
C LEU A 307 5.30 -10.52 -13.95
N ARG A 308 4.97 -9.30 -14.41
CA ARG A 308 5.91 -8.47 -15.17
C ARG A 308 7.14 -8.07 -14.34
N TRP A 309 6.97 -7.80 -13.04
CA TRP A 309 8.10 -7.57 -12.14
C TRP A 309 9.00 -8.80 -12.06
N GLU A 310 8.44 -10.00 -11.95
CA GLU A 310 9.21 -11.24 -11.89
C GLU A 310 10.08 -11.42 -13.15
N GLU A 311 9.53 -11.14 -14.33
CA GLU A 311 10.29 -11.14 -15.58
C GLU A 311 11.45 -10.13 -15.54
N LEU A 312 11.17 -8.88 -15.14
CA LEU A 312 12.17 -7.82 -15.05
C LEU A 312 13.27 -8.09 -14.02
N ALA A 313 12.94 -8.74 -12.91
CA ALA A 313 13.89 -9.12 -11.86
C ALA A 313 14.89 -10.20 -12.33
N ARG A 314 14.54 -10.99 -13.36
CA ARG A 314 15.48 -11.95 -13.97
C ARG A 314 16.45 -11.28 -14.96
N GLU A 315 16.06 -10.14 -15.52
CA GLU A 315 16.80 -9.43 -16.58
C GLU A 315 17.56 -8.19 -16.08
N SER A 316 17.28 -7.73 -14.86
CA SER A 316 17.81 -6.48 -14.30
C SER A 316 17.95 -6.54 -12.78
N ALA A 317 18.59 -5.53 -12.18
CA ALA A 317 18.69 -5.34 -10.73
C ALA A 317 17.36 -4.86 -10.09
N ALA A 318 16.22 -5.34 -10.57
CA ALA A 318 14.91 -4.98 -10.03
C ALA A 318 14.58 -5.72 -8.72
N ASP A 319 15.32 -6.78 -8.40
CA ASP A 319 15.25 -7.52 -7.15
C ASP A 319 15.66 -6.67 -5.93
N VAL A 320 16.70 -5.84 -6.06
CA VAL A 320 17.21 -4.98 -4.99
C VAL A 320 16.40 -3.70 -4.78
N LEU A 321 15.51 -3.34 -5.71
CA LEU A 321 14.75 -2.08 -5.66
C LEU A 321 13.81 -2.00 -4.46
N LEU A 322 13.29 -3.14 -4.00
CA LEU A 322 12.40 -3.17 -2.83
C LEU A 322 13.17 -3.15 -1.52
N ASP A 323 14.31 -3.84 -1.43
CA ASP A 323 15.06 -3.94 -0.17
C ASP A 323 16.00 -2.75 0.07
N ALA A 324 16.46 -2.11 -1.01
CA ALA A 324 17.49 -1.08 -0.93
C ALA A 324 17.44 -0.06 -2.10
N PRO A 325 16.32 0.66 -2.28
CA PRO A 325 16.12 1.52 -3.45
C PRO A 325 17.17 2.62 -3.64
N GLY A 326 17.76 3.16 -2.57
CA GLY A 326 18.79 4.20 -2.68
C GLY A 326 20.18 3.71 -3.08
N TYR A 327 20.38 2.40 -3.13
CA TYR A 327 21.64 1.78 -3.55
C TYR A 327 21.56 1.14 -4.94
N ALA A 328 20.35 0.99 -5.48
CA ALA A 328 20.16 0.51 -6.83
C ALA A 328 20.73 1.52 -7.85
N PRO A 329 21.24 1.05 -9.01
CA PRO A 329 21.66 1.94 -10.09
C PRO A 329 20.53 2.88 -10.50
N ARG A 330 20.86 4.16 -10.75
CA ARG A 330 19.86 5.19 -11.05
C ARG A 330 19.02 4.83 -12.28
N ASP A 331 19.66 4.26 -13.31
CA ASP A 331 18.97 3.83 -14.54
C ASP A 331 17.95 2.71 -14.27
N SER A 332 18.27 1.76 -13.38
CA SER A 332 17.35 0.70 -12.97
C SER A 332 16.15 1.26 -12.22
N LEU A 333 16.39 2.20 -11.30
CA LEU A 333 15.33 2.88 -10.57
C LEU A 333 14.42 3.69 -11.51
N ASP A 334 15.01 4.51 -12.38
CA ASP A 334 14.26 5.33 -13.34
C ASP A 334 13.51 4.48 -14.37
N MET A 335 14.04 3.31 -14.74
CA MET A 335 13.34 2.33 -15.57
C MET A 335 12.11 1.76 -14.83
N ALA A 336 12.28 1.26 -13.61
CA ALA A 336 11.19 0.70 -12.82
C ALA A 336 10.07 1.73 -12.54
N LEU A 337 10.44 2.98 -12.26
CA LEU A 337 9.49 4.09 -12.08
C LEU A 337 8.71 4.45 -13.35
N LYS A 338 9.14 3.99 -14.53
CA LYS A 338 8.43 4.18 -15.80
C LYS A 338 7.63 2.95 -16.21
N THR A 339 8.14 1.75 -15.90
CA THR A 339 7.57 0.49 -16.39
C THR A 339 6.62 -0.18 -15.41
N ILE A 340 6.84 0.00 -14.10
CA ILE A 340 6.08 -0.65 -13.04
C ILE A 340 5.39 0.40 -12.17
N VAL A 341 4.32 0.97 -12.73
CA VAL A 341 3.59 2.08 -12.13
C VAL A 341 2.16 1.69 -11.77
N PRO A 342 1.62 2.18 -10.63
CA PRO A 342 0.24 1.91 -10.24
C PRO A 342 -0.75 2.57 -11.19
N PHE A 343 -1.94 1.99 -11.27
CA PHE A 343 -3.11 2.76 -11.72
C PHE A 343 -3.27 3.97 -10.80
N THR A 344 -3.32 5.16 -11.39
CA THR A 344 -3.37 6.43 -10.65
C THR A 344 -4.54 7.27 -11.10
N ALA A 345 -5.35 7.75 -10.17
CA ALA A 345 -6.31 8.81 -10.40
C ALA A 345 -5.76 10.13 -9.83
N VAL A 346 -5.65 11.15 -10.68
CA VAL A 346 -5.18 12.49 -10.33
C VAL A 346 -6.35 13.47 -10.40
N ARG A 347 -6.71 14.06 -9.27
CA ARG A 347 -7.68 15.15 -9.16
C ARG A 347 -6.95 16.49 -9.16
N PHE A 348 -7.18 17.30 -10.19
CA PHE A 348 -6.76 18.70 -10.26
C PHE A 348 -7.90 19.59 -9.75
N HIS A 349 -7.68 20.27 -8.63
CA HIS A 349 -8.68 21.15 -8.02
C HIS A 349 -8.81 22.48 -8.77
N ARG A 350 -10.04 22.95 -8.95
CA ARG A 350 -10.42 24.20 -9.62
C ARG A 350 -9.72 25.43 -9.05
N ARG A 351 -9.54 26.44 -9.92
CA ARG A 351 -9.01 27.77 -9.54
C ARG A 351 -10.07 28.69 -8.95
N SER A 352 -11.28 28.63 -9.50
CA SER A 352 -12.44 29.45 -9.11
C SER A 352 -13.70 28.60 -9.09
N ASP A 353 -14.81 29.16 -8.60
CA ASP A 353 -16.11 28.48 -8.63
C ASP A 353 -16.65 28.23 -10.05
N GLU A 354 -16.14 28.96 -11.05
CA GLU A 354 -16.49 28.81 -12.47
C GLU A 354 -15.72 27.67 -13.15
N ASP A 355 -14.60 27.22 -12.55
CA ASP A 355 -13.86 26.06 -12.99
C ASP A 355 -14.39 24.78 -12.33
N ILE A 356 -14.37 23.69 -13.09
CA ILE A 356 -14.67 22.35 -12.56
C ILE A 356 -13.34 21.65 -12.31
N ASP A 357 -13.22 20.88 -11.21
CA ASP A 357 -12.09 19.99 -11.01
C ASP A 357 -11.96 19.01 -12.19
N ARG A 358 -10.76 18.43 -12.36
CA ARG A 358 -10.52 17.38 -13.37
C ARG A 358 -10.01 16.14 -12.67
N VAL A 359 -10.59 14.99 -12.97
CA VAL A 359 -10.06 13.69 -12.55
C VAL A 359 -9.53 12.99 -13.79
N ILE A 360 -8.25 12.63 -13.75
CA ILE A 360 -7.53 12.04 -14.88
C ILE A 360 -6.88 10.74 -14.40
N THR A 361 -7.06 9.66 -15.15
CA THR A 361 -6.47 8.37 -14.83
C THR A 361 -5.26 8.07 -15.72
N ILE A 362 -4.15 7.65 -15.12
CA ILE A 362 -2.92 7.22 -15.81
C ILE A 362 -2.41 5.89 -15.23
N GLY A 363 -1.51 5.21 -15.96
CA GLY A 363 -0.91 3.94 -15.54
C GLY A 363 -1.79 2.70 -15.80
N GLY A 364 -1.25 1.51 -15.49
CA GLY A 364 -1.99 0.25 -15.56
C GLY A 364 -1.81 -0.61 -16.82
N GLY A 365 -0.76 -0.39 -17.63
CA GLY A 365 -0.29 -1.30 -18.69
C GLY A 365 -1.32 -1.79 -19.74
N GLY A 366 -1.23 -1.28 -20.97
CA GLY A 366 -1.94 -1.89 -22.11
C GLY A 366 -2.21 -0.96 -23.29
N THR A 367 -1.52 -1.20 -24.39
CA THR A 367 -1.80 -0.68 -25.74
C THR A 367 -3.09 -1.31 -26.31
N SER A 368 -3.96 -0.49 -26.91
CA SER A 368 -5.11 -0.82 -27.79
C SER A 368 -6.27 -1.73 -27.30
N THR A 369 -6.16 -2.56 -26.25
CA THR A 369 -7.32 -3.22 -25.58
C THR A 369 -7.89 -2.38 -24.42
N ALA A 370 -7.41 -1.16 -24.29
CA ALA A 370 -7.57 -0.25 -23.15
C ALA A 370 -9.02 0.06 -22.72
N THR A 371 -10.03 -0.26 -23.52
CA THR A 371 -11.44 -0.07 -23.15
C THR A 371 -11.98 -1.22 -22.29
N GLU A 372 -11.74 -2.48 -22.64
CA GLU A 372 -12.31 -3.62 -21.90
C GLU A 372 -11.66 -3.79 -20.52
N ASP A 373 -10.33 -3.72 -20.45
CA ASP A 373 -9.58 -3.78 -19.18
C ASP A 373 -9.95 -2.61 -18.25
N PHE A 374 -10.17 -1.42 -18.81
CA PHE A 374 -10.63 -0.27 -18.05
C PHE A 374 -12.04 -0.48 -17.52
N GLN A 375 -12.96 -1.05 -18.30
CA GLN A 375 -14.31 -1.35 -17.82
C GLN A 375 -14.27 -2.37 -16.68
N ILE A 376 -13.46 -3.44 -16.76
CA ILE A 376 -13.33 -4.42 -15.66
C ILE A 376 -12.82 -3.73 -14.39
N ARG A 377 -11.76 -2.92 -14.49
CA ARG A 377 -11.22 -2.15 -13.35
C ARG A 377 -12.23 -1.17 -12.80
N LEU A 378 -12.99 -0.49 -13.66
CA LEU A 378 -14.04 0.45 -13.26
C LEU A 378 -15.18 -0.24 -12.51
N MET A 379 -15.64 -1.39 -13.01
CA MET A 379 -16.68 -2.21 -12.36
C MET A 379 -16.20 -2.69 -10.98
N PHE A 380 -14.94 -3.11 -10.88
CA PHE A 380 -14.36 -3.53 -9.61
C PHE A 380 -14.20 -2.37 -8.63
N LEU A 381 -13.72 -1.20 -9.06
CA LEU A 381 -13.66 0.02 -8.24
C LEU A 381 -15.05 0.50 -7.81
N THR A 382 -16.08 0.32 -8.64
CA THR A 382 -17.48 0.63 -8.31
C THR A 382 -17.98 -0.29 -7.18
N THR A 383 -17.81 -1.59 -7.35
CA THR A 383 -18.15 -2.62 -6.35
C THR A 383 -17.46 -2.34 -5.02
N TYR A 384 -16.16 -2.04 -5.10
CA TYR A 384 -15.33 -1.74 -3.96
C TYR A 384 -15.75 -0.46 -3.24
N SER A 385 -16.07 0.61 -3.98
CA SER A 385 -16.54 1.89 -3.41
C SER A 385 -17.84 1.71 -2.61
N ALA A 386 -18.78 0.92 -3.15
CA ALA A 386 -20.02 0.57 -2.47
C ALA A 386 -19.78 -0.17 -1.14
N VAL A 387 -18.94 -1.21 -1.18
CA VAL A 387 -18.61 -2.01 0.01
C VAL A 387 -17.88 -1.19 1.06
N ARG A 388 -16.86 -0.42 0.65
CA ARG A 388 -16.09 0.41 1.58
C ARG A 388 -16.90 1.48 2.27
N ARG A 389 -17.83 2.11 1.54
CA ARG A 389 -18.80 3.03 2.15
C ARG A 389 -19.59 2.32 3.24
N ALA A 390 -20.16 1.16 2.93
CA ALA A 390 -21.00 0.41 3.87
C ALA A 390 -20.22 -0.17 5.06
N SER A 391 -18.94 -0.48 4.88
CA SER A 391 -18.10 -1.06 5.94
C SER A 391 -17.32 -0.07 6.78
N GLY A 392 -17.29 1.20 6.40
CA GLY A 392 -16.49 2.21 7.08
C GLY A 392 -14.97 2.01 6.92
N ALA A 393 -14.52 1.06 6.10
CA ALA A 393 -13.09 0.84 5.85
C ALA A 393 -12.49 2.06 5.10
N HIS A 394 -11.58 2.79 5.79
CA HIS A 394 -10.77 3.93 5.31
C HIS A 394 -11.51 5.08 4.63
N PHE A 395 -12.55 5.58 5.26
CA PHE A 395 -13.25 6.74 4.75
C PHE A 395 -12.72 8.05 5.33
N ASP A 396 -11.65 8.59 4.75
CA ASP A 396 -11.39 10.03 4.86
C ASP A 396 -12.25 10.75 3.79
N PRO A 397 -13.29 11.53 4.18
CA PRO A 397 -14.12 12.28 3.24
C PRO A 397 -13.34 13.28 2.40
N ASP A 398 -12.17 13.71 2.85
CA ASP A 398 -11.35 14.63 2.10
C ASP A 398 -10.62 13.97 0.93
N HIS A 399 -10.67 12.63 0.81
CA HIS A 399 -10.09 11.88 -0.29
C HIS A 399 -11.02 11.70 -1.49
N ARG A 400 -12.26 12.20 -1.45
CA ARG A 400 -13.25 12.11 -2.53
C ARG A 400 -12.66 12.53 -3.87
N LEU A 401 -12.79 11.70 -4.91
CA LEU A 401 -12.40 12.10 -6.26
C LEU A 401 -13.43 13.04 -6.91
N CYS A 402 -14.72 12.79 -6.66
CA CYS A 402 -15.79 13.58 -7.24
C CYS A 402 -15.88 14.99 -6.60
N PRO A 403 -15.89 16.06 -7.41
CA PRO A 403 -16.09 17.42 -6.93
C PRO A 403 -17.56 17.83 -6.78
N HIS A 404 -18.50 17.07 -7.34
CA HIS A 404 -19.89 17.50 -7.49
C HIS A 404 -20.71 17.31 -6.22
N ARG A 405 -20.68 18.30 -5.33
CA ARG A 405 -21.44 18.29 -4.06
C ARG A 405 -22.96 18.14 -4.20
N ARG A 406 -23.51 18.40 -5.39
CA ARG A 406 -24.94 18.25 -5.71
C ARG A 406 -25.31 16.85 -6.18
N CYS A 407 -24.33 15.98 -6.43
CA CYS A 407 -24.56 14.59 -6.80
C CYS A 407 -25.12 13.83 -5.58
N PRO A 408 -26.21 13.06 -5.72
CA PRO A 408 -26.75 12.24 -4.62
C PRO A 408 -25.70 11.29 -4.02
N GLU A 409 -24.91 10.65 -4.89
CA GLU A 409 -23.84 9.73 -4.48
C GLU A 409 -22.70 10.40 -3.69
N TRP A 410 -22.52 11.71 -3.87
CA TRP A 410 -21.49 12.47 -3.17
C TRP A 410 -21.82 12.61 -1.68
N GLU A 411 -23.07 12.89 -1.34
CA GLU A 411 -23.52 13.00 0.05
C GLU A 411 -23.34 11.68 0.80
N HIS A 412 -23.66 10.58 0.12
CA HIS A 412 -23.53 9.22 0.65
C HIS A 412 -22.13 8.60 0.53
N ASN A 413 -21.15 9.38 0.06
CA ASN A 413 -19.74 9.02 0.13
C ASN A 413 -19.30 7.92 -0.86
N PHE A 414 -20.05 7.62 -1.92
CA PHE A 414 -19.65 6.56 -2.84
C PHE A 414 -18.50 6.96 -3.78
N CYS A 415 -18.18 8.25 -3.86
CA CYS A 415 -17.26 8.79 -4.86
C CYS A 415 -15.77 8.82 -4.45
N ASN A 416 -15.36 8.05 -3.45
CA ASN A 416 -13.96 8.05 -2.99
C ASN A 416 -13.01 7.37 -3.97
N SER A 417 -13.38 6.20 -4.47
CA SER A 417 -12.51 5.37 -5.31
C SER A 417 -13.00 5.26 -6.75
N TYR A 418 -14.11 5.91 -7.11
CA TYR A 418 -14.67 5.91 -8.46
C TYR A 418 -13.97 6.94 -9.37
N PRO A 419 -13.18 6.52 -10.37
CA PRO A 419 -12.34 7.43 -11.13
C PRO A 419 -13.00 8.00 -12.38
N ALA A 420 -14.14 7.46 -12.83
CA ALA A 420 -14.84 7.93 -14.03
C ALA A 420 -15.78 9.10 -13.72
N VAL A 421 -15.20 10.18 -13.18
CA VAL A 421 -15.93 11.39 -12.78
C VAL A 421 -16.22 12.25 -14.03
N PRO A 422 -17.50 12.46 -14.40
CA PRO A 422 -17.87 13.26 -15.57
C PRO A 422 -17.67 14.76 -15.34
N ALA A 423 -17.88 15.57 -16.38
CA ALA A 423 -17.90 17.03 -16.22
C ALA A 423 -19.16 17.52 -15.47
N ASP A 424 -20.32 16.95 -15.78
CA ASP A 424 -21.59 17.17 -15.09
C ASP A 424 -22.01 15.89 -14.37
N TRP A 425 -22.46 16.01 -13.13
CA TRP A 425 -22.85 14.85 -12.32
C TRP A 425 -24.10 14.14 -12.85
N HIS A 426 -24.94 14.80 -13.67
CA HIS A 426 -26.07 14.15 -14.33
C HIS A 426 -25.62 13.06 -15.33
N ASP A 427 -24.40 13.17 -15.84
CA ASP A 427 -23.81 12.18 -16.74
C ASP A 427 -23.08 11.05 -15.98
N CYS A 428 -23.11 11.07 -14.64
CA CYS A 428 -22.40 10.10 -13.81
C CYS A 428 -22.96 8.69 -14.04
N LYS A 429 -22.07 7.75 -14.38
CA LYS A 429 -22.42 6.35 -14.65
C LYS A 429 -22.30 5.44 -13.43
N PHE A 430 -22.09 5.99 -12.24
CA PHE A 430 -21.95 5.19 -11.04
C PHE A 430 -23.20 4.32 -10.77
N PRO A 431 -24.44 4.85 -10.79
CA PRO A 431 -25.64 4.04 -10.55
C PRO A 431 -25.83 2.93 -11.58
N GLU A 432 -25.61 3.21 -12.87
CA GLU A 432 -25.71 2.19 -13.92
C GLU A 432 -24.65 1.09 -13.75
N ASN A 433 -23.41 1.46 -13.39
CA ASN A 433 -22.36 0.47 -13.11
C ASN A 433 -22.66 -0.37 -11.87
N VAL A 434 -23.26 0.20 -10.83
CA VAL A 434 -23.76 -0.57 -9.68
C VAL A 434 -24.84 -1.55 -10.12
N ALA A 435 -25.81 -1.12 -10.95
CA ALA A 435 -26.86 -2.01 -11.46
C ALA A 435 -26.29 -3.18 -12.27
N LEU A 436 -25.29 -2.92 -13.13
CA LEU A 436 -24.57 -3.95 -13.87
C LEU A 436 -23.81 -4.92 -12.93
N ALA A 437 -23.16 -4.41 -11.89
CA ALA A 437 -22.48 -5.23 -10.89
C ALA A 437 -23.47 -6.15 -10.13
N ARG A 438 -24.63 -5.61 -9.75
CA ARG A 438 -25.72 -6.37 -9.11
C ARG A 438 -26.23 -7.49 -10.01
N GLU A 439 -26.44 -7.21 -11.29
CA GLU A 439 -26.84 -8.24 -12.26
C GLU A 439 -25.79 -9.36 -12.36
N GLY A 440 -24.50 -9.01 -12.47
CA GLY A 440 -23.41 -9.97 -12.47
C GLY A 440 -23.39 -10.85 -11.21
N ALA A 441 -23.53 -10.24 -10.03
CA ALA A 441 -23.57 -10.96 -8.76
C ALA A 441 -24.74 -11.95 -8.66
N ARG A 442 -25.93 -11.56 -9.16
CA ARG A 442 -27.13 -12.41 -9.19
C ARG A 442 -26.99 -13.58 -10.16
N ARG A 443 -26.40 -13.37 -11.34
CA ARG A 443 -26.13 -14.44 -12.31
C ARG A 443 -25.25 -15.54 -11.74
N VAL A 444 -24.15 -15.16 -11.06
CA VAL A 444 -23.23 -16.12 -10.42
C VAL A 444 -23.93 -16.97 -9.35
N ARG A 445 -24.91 -16.41 -8.64
CA ARG A 445 -25.72 -17.15 -7.66
C ARG A 445 -26.75 -18.07 -8.30
N GLY A 446 -27.44 -17.60 -9.33
CA GLY A 446 -28.47 -18.38 -10.05
C GLY A 446 -27.90 -19.65 -10.70
N THR A 447 -26.63 -19.65 -11.10
CA THR A 447 -25.92 -20.83 -11.63
C THR A 447 -25.52 -21.88 -10.58
N ARG A 448 -25.78 -21.64 -9.29
CA ARG A 448 -25.47 -22.58 -8.19
C ARG A 448 -26.70 -23.25 -7.57
N GLN A 449 -27.88 -23.09 -8.18
CA GLN A 449 -29.07 -23.92 -7.94
C GLN A 449 -29.20 -24.94 -9.06
#